data_AF-A0A8T2LVM8-F1
#
_entry.id   AF-A0A8T2LVM8-F1
#
_cell.length_a   1.000
_cell.length_b   1.000
_cell.length_c   1.000
_cell.angle_alpha   90.00
_cell.angle_beta   90.00
_cell.angle_gamma   90.00
#
_symmetry.space_group_name_H-M   'P 1'
#
loop_
_entity.id
_entity.type
_entity.pdbx_description
1 polymer ?
#
loop_
_entity_poly.entity_id
_entity_poly.type
_entity_poly.pdbx_seq_one_letter_code
_entity_poly.pdbx_strand_id
1 'polypeptide(L)'
;MRVLFRSSARLGCVLLRAAGSGGSGFSTGFSTGGGRMMQYRIEERGRAHSPEYRIYFKTASGKYISPFHDIPLFSSEHQENDVPAKKQKRSDSELLFNMVVEVPRWSNAKMEISTKEPLNPIKQDVKKGKLRYVANVFPHKGYIWNYGALPQTWEDPNHTDKDTSCCGDNDPVDVCEIGSQVCSAGQVIQVKVLGVLALIDEGETDWKIIAINTSDPDAPKLNSIEDVRVSRPGQLEATVDWFRKYKIPDGKPENKFAFNGQFKDKDFAIEVIKSTHNYWKALIYKQTKCGEIMWLLNTENPCHFLLKWINGTSCPSDHIIKISVGVSAEIQTRRHSRKRPAFFQTQPTVWSSVLVLHLRIRNTPVHSGAEEHS
;
A
#
# COMPACT_ATOMS: atom_id res chain seq x y z
N MET A 1 -40.11 27.89 41.38
CA MET A 1 -40.40 28.54 40.08
C MET A 1 -40.30 27.48 38.98
N ARG A 2 -41.43 27.02 38.45
CA ARG A 2 -41.51 26.10 37.30
C ARG A 2 -41.78 26.96 36.07
N VAL A 3 -40.86 26.97 35.11
CA VAL A 3 -41.06 27.64 33.81
C VAL A 3 -41.41 26.58 32.78
N LEU A 4 -42.66 26.61 32.34
CA LEU A 4 -43.19 25.87 31.20
C LEU A 4 -42.78 26.61 29.92
N PHE A 5 -42.08 25.94 29.00
CA PHE A 5 -41.99 26.39 27.61
C PHE A 5 -42.82 25.47 26.71
N ARG A 6 -43.82 26.07 26.08
CA ARG A 6 -44.74 25.44 25.12
C ARG A 6 -44.07 25.29 23.76
N SER A 7 -44.30 24.12 23.16
CA SER A 7 -44.07 23.77 21.77
C SER A 7 -44.91 24.63 20.82
N SER A 8 -44.36 24.99 19.67
CA SER A 8 -45.15 25.33 18.48
C SER A 8 -44.36 25.01 17.20
N ALA A 9 -44.70 23.89 16.57
CA ALA A 9 -44.31 23.56 15.22
C ALA A 9 -45.08 24.44 14.21
N ARG A 10 -44.41 24.91 13.16
CA ARG A 10 -45.05 25.44 11.94
C ARG A 10 -44.48 24.70 10.73
N LEU A 11 -45.33 23.89 10.09
CA LEU A 11 -45.13 23.39 8.74
C LEU A 11 -45.33 24.56 7.76
N GLY A 12 -44.31 24.84 6.95
CA GLY A 12 -44.40 25.73 5.80
C GLY A 12 -44.24 24.92 4.51
N CYS A 13 -45.35 24.69 3.82
CA CYS A 13 -45.40 24.16 2.46
C CYS A 13 -45.12 25.31 1.48
N VAL A 14 -44.11 25.17 0.61
CA VAL A 14 -43.88 26.10 -0.51
C VAL A 14 -43.94 25.34 -1.82
N LEU A 15 -44.81 25.82 -2.69
CA LEU A 15 -45.19 25.29 -3.98
C LEU A 15 -44.01 25.13 -4.96
N LEU A 16 -44.03 24.01 -5.69
CA LEU A 16 -43.39 23.87 -6.99
C LEU A 16 -43.99 24.86 -8.01
N ARG A 17 -43.13 25.49 -8.81
CA ARG A 17 -43.48 26.00 -10.15
C ARG A 17 -42.48 25.46 -11.16
N ALA A 18 -42.99 24.68 -12.11
CA ALA A 18 -42.32 24.33 -13.34
C ALA A 18 -42.62 25.39 -14.40
N ALA A 19 -41.60 25.81 -15.15
CA ALA A 19 -41.74 26.50 -16.43
C ALA A 19 -40.55 26.10 -17.32
N GLY A 20 -40.86 25.71 -18.55
CA GLY A 20 -39.89 25.14 -19.49
C GLY A 20 -39.38 26.11 -20.55
N SER A 21 -38.53 25.50 -21.39
CA SER A 21 -38.08 25.83 -22.75
C SER A 21 -37.12 27.02 -22.98
N GLY A 22 -35.97 26.67 -23.57
CA GLY A 22 -35.47 27.31 -24.79
C GLY A 22 -34.33 28.31 -24.62
N GLY A 23 -33.11 27.92 -25.00
CA GLY A 23 -31.98 28.86 -25.13
C GLY A 23 -30.67 28.16 -25.47
N SER A 24 -30.39 28.01 -26.76
CA SER A 24 -29.13 27.55 -27.34
C SER A 24 -27.96 28.48 -26.97
N GLY A 25 -26.95 27.93 -26.30
CA GLY A 25 -25.67 28.60 -26.05
C GLY A 25 -24.51 27.67 -26.37
N PHE A 26 -23.84 27.92 -27.48
CA PHE A 26 -22.54 27.32 -27.80
C PHE A 26 -21.56 27.69 -26.68
N SER A 27 -21.02 26.68 -25.99
CA SER A 27 -19.83 26.83 -25.15
C SER A 27 -18.74 25.92 -25.68
N THR A 28 -17.67 26.56 -26.15
CA THR A 28 -16.42 25.95 -26.56
C THR A 28 -15.76 25.32 -25.33
N GLY A 29 -15.93 24.01 -25.19
CA GLY A 29 -15.24 23.22 -24.17
C GLY A 29 -13.75 23.18 -24.45
N PHE A 30 -12.98 24.01 -23.76
CA PHE A 30 -11.56 23.77 -23.53
C PHE A 30 -11.44 22.49 -22.70
N SER A 31 -11.09 21.39 -23.37
CA SER A 31 -10.67 20.14 -22.72
C SER A 31 -9.32 20.42 -22.05
N THR A 32 -9.36 20.79 -20.78
CA THR A 32 -8.18 20.74 -19.91
C THR A 32 -7.96 19.28 -19.57
N GLY A 33 -6.77 18.77 -19.90
CA GLY A 33 -6.41 17.37 -19.78
C GLY A 33 -6.59 16.87 -18.35
N GLY A 34 -7.63 16.07 -18.14
CA GLY A 34 -7.81 15.32 -16.90
C GLY A 34 -6.68 14.32 -16.76
N GLY A 35 -5.77 14.57 -15.82
CA GLY A 35 -4.86 13.54 -15.33
C GLY A 35 -5.69 12.32 -14.93
N ARG A 36 -5.36 11.15 -15.49
CA ARG A 36 -5.99 9.89 -15.10
C ARG A 36 -5.71 9.64 -13.62
N MET A 37 -6.67 9.92 -12.76
CA MET A 37 -6.62 9.45 -11.37
C MET A 37 -6.50 7.93 -11.42
N MET A 38 -5.39 7.39 -10.89
CA MET A 38 -5.21 5.95 -10.76
C MET A 38 -6.26 5.43 -9.80
N GLN A 39 -7.36 4.91 -10.33
CA GLN A 39 -8.47 4.41 -9.52
C GLN A 39 -8.11 3.01 -9.03
N TYR A 40 -7.62 2.92 -7.80
CA TYR A 40 -7.46 1.66 -7.09
C TYR A 40 -8.82 1.15 -6.62
N ARG A 41 -9.01 -0.17 -6.67
CA ARG A 41 -10.20 -0.85 -6.15
C ARG A 41 -9.77 -1.82 -5.06
N ILE A 42 -10.66 -2.08 -4.10
CA ILE A 42 -10.45 -3.08 -3.07
C ILE A 42 -11.27 -4.34 -3.34
N GLU A 43 -10.78 -5.48 -2.86
CA GLU A 43 -11.55 -6.71 -2.71
C GLU A 43 -11.43 -7.20 -1.27
N GLU A 44 -12.54 -7.22 -0.57
CA GLU A 44 -12.65 -7.76 0.78
C GLU A 44 -12.86 -9.27 0.74
N ARG A 45 -12.13 -10.00 1.58
CA ARG A 45 -12.29 -11.45 1.77
C ARG A 45 -12.42 -11.76 3.25
N GLY A 46 -13.18 -12.79 3.57
CA GLY A 46 -13.51 -13.14 4.96
C GLY A 46 -14.60 -12.24 5.54
N ARG A 47 -14.99 -12.53 6.78
CA ARG A 47 -16.04 -11.76 7.49
C ARG A 47 -15.39 -10.59 8.22
N ALA A 48 -15.92 -9.37 8.12
CA ALA A 48 -15.43 -8.25 8.93
C ALA A 48 -15.37 -8.62 10.42
N HIS A 49 -14.32 -8.15 11.12
CA HIS A 49 -14.02 -8.50 12.52
C HIS A 49 -13.80 -10.02 12.75
N SER A 50 -13.13 -10.68 11.80
CA SER A 50 -12.63 -12.06 11.96
C SER A 50 -11.14 -12.15 11.64
N PRO A 51 -10.41 -13.15 12.16
CA PRO A 51 -9.00 -13.37 11.84
C PRO A 51 -8.72 -13.58 10.34
N GLU A 52 -9.71 -14.03 9.57
CA GLU A 52 -9.60 -14.29 8.14
C GLU A 52 -9.86 -13.05 7.27
N TYR A 53 -10.30 -11.93 7.86
CA TYR A 53 -10.65 -10.73 7.11
C TYR A 53 -9.41 -10.10 6.45
N ARG A 54 -9.50 -9.84 5.15
CA ARG A 54 -8.43 -9.23 4.34
C ARG A 54 -9.01 -8.22 3.36
N ILE A 55 -8.29 -7.12 3.15
CA ILE A 55 -8.57 -6.15 2.09
C ILE A 55 -7.43 -6.19 1.08
N TYR A 56 -7.70 -6.76 -0.09
CA TYR A 56 -6.77 -6.80 -1.22
C TYR A 56 -6.95 -5.60 -2.13
N PHE A 57 -5.90 -5.23 -2.86
CA PHE A 57 -5.90 -4.10 -3.77
C PHE A 57 -5.83 -4.55 -5.22
N LYS A 58 -6.50 -3.82 -6.10
CA LYS A 58 -6.53 -4.03 -7.55
C LYS A 58 -6.34 -2.72 -8.29
N THR A 59 -5.68 -2.77 -9.44
CA THR A 59 -5.70 -1.70 -10.43
C THR A 59 -7.09 -1.54 -11.05
N ALA A 60 -7.32 -0.45 -11.79
CA ALA A 60 -8.52 -0.25 -12.59
C ALA A 60 -8.77 -1.40 -13.61
N SER A 61 -7.71 -2.08 -14.07
CA SER A 61 -7.80 -3.25 -14.96
C SER A 61 -8.10 -4.57 -14.23
N GLY A 62 -8.24 -4.55 -12.90
CA GLY A 62 -8.53 -5.73 -12.09
C GLY A 62 -7.32 -6.56 -11.69
N LYS A 63 -6.10 -6.13 -12.02
CA LYS A 63 -4.86 -6.81 -11.62
C LYS A 63 -4.61 -6.60 -10.13
N TYR A 64 -4.40 -7.67 -9.36
CA TYR A 64 -4.01 -7.58 -7.96
C TYR A 64 -2.63 -6.95 -7.80
N ILE A 65 -2.50 -6.10 -6.79
CA ILE A 65 -1.30 -5.36 -6.45
C ILE A 65 -1.06 -5.36 -4.94
N SER A 66 0.19 -5.18 -4.54
CA SER A 66 0.57 -4.93 -3.15
C SER A 66 0.36 -3.46 -2.80
N PRO A 67 -0.37 -3.12 -1.72
CA PRO A 67 -0.43 -1.75 -1.23
C PRO A 67 0.90 -1.28 -0.62
N PHE A 68 1.79 -2.21 -0.27
CA PHE A 68 3.12 -1.86 0.23
C PHE A 68 4.09 -1.54 -0.92
N HIS A 69 4.09 -2.33 -1.98
CA HIS A 69 5.15 -2.27 -3.00
C HIS A 69 4.73 -1.66 -4.33
N ASP A 70 3.47 -1.85 -4.76
CA ASP A 70 3.04 -1.57 -6.13
C ASP A 70 2.28 -0.23 -6.27
N ILE A 71 1.79 0.35 -5.17
CA ILE A 71 1.24 1.71 -5.18
C ILE A 71 2.43 2.69 -5.12
N PRO A 72 2.58 3.61 -6.10
CA PRO A 72 3.69 4.56 -6.08
C PRO A 72 3.65 5.46 -4.84
N LEU A 73 4.81 5.74 -4.23
CA LEU A 73 4.91 6.72 -3.14
C LEU A 73 4.40 8.10 -3.56
N PHE A 74 4.89 8.59 -4.70
CA PHE A 74 4.52 9.90 -5.25
C PHE A 74 3.26 9.81 -6.12
N SER A 75 2.43 10.84 -6.06
CA SER A 75 1.27 10.94 -6.96
C SER A 75 1.74 11.09 -8.41
N SER A 76 0.89 10.73 -9.38
CA SER A 76 1.19 10.75 -10.82
C SER A 76 1.62 12.12 -11.37
N GLU A 77 1.36 13.20 -10.66
CA GLU A 77 1.79 14.55 -11.05
C GLU A 77 3.28 14.81 -10.77
N HIS A 78 3.93 13.96 -9.95
CA HIS A 78 5.31 14.12 -9.48
C HIS A 78 6.23 12.92 -9.78
N GLN A 79 5.86 12.04 -10.72
CA GLN A 79 6.80 11.02 -11.20
C GLN A 79 7.95 11.72 -11.95
N GLU A 80 9.04 12.04 -11.23
CA GLU A 80 10.30 12.44 -11.84
C GLU A 80 10.81 11.30 -12.72
N ASN A 81 10.91 11.55 -14.03
CA ASN A 81 11.69 10.70 -14.91
C ASN A 81 13.16 10.78 -14.44
N ASP A 82 13.81 9.63 -14.21
CA ASP A 82 15.23 9.47 -13.81
C ASP A 82 16.24 9.96 -14.88
N VAL A 83 16.05 11.16 -15.43
CA VAL A 83 16.98 11.82 -16.35
C VAL A 83 17.63 12.99 -15.60
N PRO A 84 18.97 13.09 -15.56
CA PRO A 84 19.65 14.20 -14.90
C PRO A 84 19.47 15.48 -15.71
N ALA A 85 18.38 16.20 -15.47
CA ALA A 85 18.11 17.48 -16.10
C ALA A 85 18.76 18.61 -15.30
N LYS A 86 19.64 19.36 -16.01
CA LYS A 86 20.22 20.64 -15.61
C LYS A 86 19.21 21.50 -14.83
N LYS A 87 19.63 22.02 -13.66
CA LYS A 87 18.98 23.05 -12.81
C LYS A 87 17.83 23.78 -13.52
N GLN A 88 16.66 23.16 -13.53
CA GLN A 88 15.44 23.76 -14.02
C GLN A 88 14.77 24.38 -12.80
N LYS A 89 14.53 25.69 -12.88
CA LYS A 89 13.91 26.53 -11.85
C LYS A 89 12.68 25.78 -11.31
N ARG A 90 12.71 25.33 -10.05
CA ARG A 90 11.60 24.63 -9.38
C ARG A 90 10.34 25.48 -9.58
N SER A 91 9.40 25.02 -10.39
CA SER A 91 8.02 25.45 -10.23
C SER A 91 7.58 24.98 -8.85
N ASP A 92 6.85 25.82 -8.10
CA ASP A 92 6.21 25.49 -6.82
C ASP A 92 5.10 24.43 -6.97
N SER A 93 5.36 23.35 -7.70
CA SER A 93 4.48 22.19 -7.78
C SER A 93 4.58 21.47 -6.45
N GLU A 94 3.50 21.56 -5.69
CA GLU A 94 3.37 20.99 -4.34
C GLU A 94 3.52 19.46 -4.36
N LEU A 95 4.61 18.94 -3.78
CA LEU A 95 4.88 17.49 -3.76
C LEU A 95 3.76 16.70 -3.06
N LEU A 96 3.09 15.83 -3.82
CA LEU A 96 1.98 15.00 -3.36
C LEU A 96 2.38 13.53 -3.21
N PHE A 97 1.84 12.89 -2.18
CA PHE A 97 2.07 11.48 -1.87
C PHE A 97 0.77 10.68 -1.95
N ASN A 98 0.85 9.41 -2.32
CA ASN A 98 -0.26 8.49 -2.10
C ASN A 98 -0.18 7.97 -0.66
N MET A 99 -1.31 7.95 0.04
CA MET A 99 -1.47 7.32 1.34
C MET A 99 -2.45 6.16 1.21
N VAL A 100 -2.09 5.01 1.78
CA VAL A 100 -3.00 3.87 1.95
C VAL A 100 -3.67 3.99 3.31
N VAL A 101 -4.98 4.19 3.34
CA VAL A 101 -5.75 4.29 4.58
C VAL A 101 -5.98 2.90 5.16
N GLU A 102 -5.61 2.70 6.42
CA GLU A 102 -5.79 1.43 7.12
C GLU A 102 -6.93 1.50 8.13
N VAL A 103 -6.95 2.56 8.95
CA VAL A 103 -7.90 2.71 10.06
C VAL A 103 -8.66 4.04 9.91
N PRO A 104 -9.99 3.99 9.63
CA PRO A 104 -10.84 5.17 9.62
C PRO A 104 -10.83 5.92 10.96
N ARG A 105 -10.92 7.25 10.91
CA ARG A 105 -11.09 8.06 12.13
C ARG A 105 -12.30 7.58 12.95
N TRP A 106 -12.12 7.56 14.27
CA TRP A 106 -13.07 7.13 15.30
C TRP A 106 -13.43 5.63 15.29
N SER A 107 -12.63 4.81 14.61
CA SER A 107 -12.70 3.36 14.70
C SER A 107 -11.60 2.80 15.63
N ASN A 108 -11.74 1.54 16.05
CA ASN A 108 -10.88 0.92 17.06
C ASN A 108 -10.11 -0.30 16.54
N ALA A 109 -10.55 -0.94 15.45
CA ALA A 109 -9.87 -2.12 14.93
C ALA A 109 -8.46 -1.74 14.46
N LYS A 110 -7.42 -2.36 15.03
CA LYS A 110 -6.04 -2.12 14.56
C LYS A 110 -5.84 -2.89 13.26
N MET A 111 -6.16 -2.22 12.15
CA MET A 111 -5.93 -2.72 10.80
C MET A 111 -4.55 -2.25 10.33
N GLU A 112 -3.83 -3.08 9.61
CA GLU A 112 -2.47 -2.80 9.11
C GLU A 112 -2.20 -3.56 7.81
N ILE A 113 -1.35 -2.99 6.96
CA ILE A 113 -0.75 -3.67 5.81
C ILE A 113 0.06 -4.86 6.34
N SER A 114 -0.31 -6.07 5.92
CA SER A 114 0.38 -7.28 6.37
C SER A 114 1.72 -7.46 5.63
N THR A 115 2.81 -6.90 6.18
CA THR A 115 4.17 -6.95 5.60
C THR A 115 4.69 -8.37 5.30
N LYS A 116 4.16 -9.38 6.00
CA LYS A 116 4.56 -10.79 5.88
C LYS A 116 3.67 -11.64 4.97
N GLU A 117 2.52 -11.12 4.51
CA GLU A 117 1.60 -11.88 3.65
C GLU A 117 1.80 -11.53 2.16
N PRO A 118 1.65 -12.50 1.24
CA PRO A 118 1.63 -12.23 -0.19
C PRO A 118 0.65 -11.13 -0.58
N LEU A 119 1.10 -10.19 -1.42
CA LEU A 119 0.35 -9.00 -1.85
C LEU A 119 -0.02 -8.04 -0.71
N ASN A 120 0.51 -8.23 0.49
CA ASN A 120 0.39 -7.36 1.65
C ASN A 120 -1.03 -6.80 1.89
N PRO A 121 -2.09 -7.64 1.91
CA PRO A 121 -3.43 -7.14 2.18
C PRO A 121 -3.49 -6.45 3.54
N ILE A 122 -4.43 -5.52 3.69
CA ILE A 122 -4.74 -4.99 5.02
C ILE A 122 -5.47 -6.08 5.81
N LYS A 123 -5.06 -6.30 7.06
CA LYS A 123 -5.70 -7.22 8.00
C LYS A 123 -5.74 -6.63 9.40
N GLN A 124 -6.53 -7.23 10.27
CA GLN A 124 -6.53 -6.84 11.68
C GLN A 124 -5.37 -7.52 12.42
N ASP A 125 -4.64 -6.76 13.23
CA ASP A 125 -3.61 -7.28 14.14
C ASP A 125 -4.23 -8.30 15.12
N VAL A 126 -3.51 -9.39 15.41
CA VAL A 126 -3.92 -10.46 16.31
C VAL A 126 -2.89 -10.61 17.42
N LYS A 127 -3.30 -10.28 18.65
CA LYS A 127 -2.47 -10.37 19.84
C LYS A 127 -3.00 -11.47 20.77
N LYS A 128 -2.15 -12.44 21.11
CA LYS A 128 -2.52 -13.59 21.96
C LYS A 128 -3.77 -14.33 21.45
N GLY A 129 -3.86 -14.53 20.13
CA GLY A 129 -4.97 -15.23 19.48
C GLY A 129 -6.29 -14.44 19.41
N LYS A 130 -6.31 -13.16 19.80
CA LYS A 130 -7.50 -12.30 19.72
C LYS A 130 -7.25 -11.12 18.81
N LEU A 131 -8.28 -10.72 18.07
CA LEU A 131 -8.29 -9.50 17.28
C LEU A 131 -8.02 -8.29 18.18
N ARG A 132 -7.09 -7.44 17.76
CA ARG A 132 -6.69 -6.26 18.53
C ARG A 132 -7.57 -5.07 18.21
N TYR A 133 -8.04 -4.43 19.26
CA TYR A 133 -8.75 -3.15 19.20
C TYR A 133 -8.03 -2.15 20.10
N VAL A 134 -7.72 -0.97 19.57
CA VAL A 134 -7.19 0.13 20.36
C VAL A 134 -8.30 0.67 21.25
N ALA A 135 -8.00 0.85 22.54
CA ALA A 135 -8.96 1.34 23.52
C ALA A 135 -9.36 2.80 23.27
N ASN A 136 -10.55 3.17 23.75
CA ASN A 136 -10.91 4.59 23.88
C ASN A 136 -10.23 5.13 25.13
N VAL A 137 -9.27 6.04 24.96
CA VAL A 137 -8.60 6.73 26.05
C VAL A 137 -9.22 8.12 26.17
N PHE A 138 -10.02 8.35 27.20
CA PHE A 138 -10.71 9.63 27.39
C PHE A 138 -9.74 10.82 27.29
N PRO A 139 -10.06 11.87 26.51
CA PRO A 139 -11.34 12.16 25.85
C PRO A 139 -11.54 11.58 24.44
N HIS A 140 -10.60 10.76 23.97
CA HIS A 140 -10.53 10.30 22.59
C HIS A 140 -11.42 9.08 22.32
N LYS A 141 -12.02 9.03 21.13
CA LYS A 141 -12.72 7.86 20.59
C LYS A 141 -11.87 7.24 19.47
N GLY A 142 -11.39 6.02 19.69
CA GLY A 142 -10.59 5.27 18.73
C GLY A 142 -9.37 6.04 18.24
N TYR A 143 -9.01 5.84 16.98
CA TYR A 143 -8.04 6.67 16.27
C TYR A 143 -8.64 8.06 16.01
N ILE A 144 -7.90 9.13 16.31
CA ILE A 144 -8.40 10.51 16.16
C ILE A 144 -8.03 11.14 14.80
N TRP A 145 -7.47 10.35 13.88
CA TRP A 145 -7.13 10.65 12.49
C TRP A 145 -7.69 9.57 11.56
N ASN A 146 -7.71 9.81 10.26
CA ASN A 146 -7.59 8.68 9.34
C ASN A 146 -6.13 8.23 9.39
N TYR A 147 -5.90 6.97 9.69
CA TYR A 147 -4.57 6.42 9.93
C TYR A 147 -4.21 5.42 8.83
N GLY A 148 -2.95 5.37 8.47
CA GLY A 148 -2.42 4.44 7.49
C GLY A 148 -0.96 4.69 7.21
N ALA A 149 -0.52 4.33 6.01
CA ALA A 149 0.90 4.32 5.65
C ALA A 149 1.18 4.97 4.30
N LEU A 150 2.42 5.45 4.11
CA LEU A 150 2.93 5.74 2.77
C LEU A 150 3.49 4.46 2.14
N PRO A 151 3.00 4.07 0.95
CA PRO A 151 3.52 2.91 0.25
C PRO A 151 4.96 3.17 -0.18
N GLN A 152 5.71 2.10 -0.44
CA GLN A 152 7.11 2.16 -0.85
C GLN A 152 8.04 2.87 0.14
N THR A 153 7.74 2.84 1.43
CA THR A 153 8.61 3.33 2.51
C THR A 153 8.85 2.22 3.50
N TRP A 154 9.98 2.23 4.20
CA TRP A 154 10.26 1.20 5.20
C TRP A 154 11.18 1.75 6.29
N GLU A 155 10.80 1.55 7.53
CA GLU A 155 11.62 1.83 8.71
C GLU A 155 12.54 0.63 8.97
N ASP A 156 13.77 0.68 8.45
CA ASP A 156 14.71 -0.45 8.53
C ASP A 156 15.08 -0.79 9.99
N PRO A 157 14.76 -2.01 10.48
CA PRO A 157 15.07 -2.41 11.85
C PRO A 157 16.56 -2.66 12.09
N ASN A 158 17.38 -2.64 11.04
CA ASN A 158 18.84 -2.73 11.13
C ASN A 158 19.51 -1.35 11.12
N HIS A 159 18.74 -0.28 10.89
CA HIS A 159 19.24 1.08 10.89
C HIS A 159 18.88 1.79 12.20
N THR A 160 19.88 2.26 12.93
CA THR A 160 19.65 3.14 14.08
C THR A 160 19.49 4.57 13.60
N ASP A 161 18.28 5.11 13.78
CA ASP A 161 17.98 6.50 13.46
C ASP A 161 18.74 7.44 14.41
N LYS A 162 19.32 8.50 13.85
CA LYS A 162 20.19 9.44 14.59
C LYS A 162 19.42 10.32 15.57
N ASP A 163 18.14 10.59 15.28
CA ASP A 163 17.31 11.56 16.00
C ASP A 163 16.58 10.89 17.17
N THR A 164 16.18 9.62 17.01
CA THR A 164 15.58 8.81 18.08
C THR A 164 16.57 7.92 18.82
N SER A 165 17.74 7.65 18.23
CA SER A 165 18.71 6.64 18.70
C SER A 165 18.16 5.21 18.79
N CYS A 166 17.08 4.91 18.07
CA CYS A 166 16.41 3.62 18.05
C CYS A 166 16.43 3.01 16.64
N CYS A 167 16.28 1.69 16.52
CA CYS A 167 16.08 1.04 15.23
C CYS A 167 14.65 1.21 14.73
N GLY A 168 14.41 1.15 13.41
CA GLY A 168 13.06 1.19 12.83
C GLY A 168 12.17 0.02 13.27
N ASP A 169 10.85 0.23 13.25
CA ASP A 169 9.84 -0.76 13.65
C ASP A 169 9.54 -1.84 12.61
N ASN A 170 10.26 -1.83 11.48
CA ASN A 170 10.14 -2.78 10.37
C ASN A 170 8.85 -2.66 9.53
N ASP A 171 8.10 -1.56 9.66
CA ASP A 171 6.88 -1.29 8.90
C ASP A 171 7.05 -0.10 7.94
N PRO A 172 6.07 0.17 7.04
CA PRO A 172 6.05 1.39 6.25
C PRO A 172 5.82 2.63 7.14
N VAL A 173 6.29 3.80 6.71
CA VAL A 173 6.14 5.02 7.51
C VAL A 173 4.66 5.40 7.68
N ASP A 174 4.29 5.70 8.92
CA ASP A 174 2.92 5.96 9.32
C ASP A 174 2.46 7.38 9.02
N VAL A 175 1.16 7.52 8.77
CA VAL A 175 0.52 8.79 8.41
C VAL A 175 -0.75 9.01 9.24
N CYS A 176 -0.82 10.18 9.88
CA CYS A 176 -2.01 10.75 10.48
C CYS A 176 -2.61 11.78 9.50
N GLU A 177 -3.66 11.41 8.80
CA GLU A 177 -4.38 12.30 7.90
C GLU A 177 -5.47 13.07 8.66
N ILE A 178 -5.37 14.41 8.63
CA ILE A 178 -6.11 15.31 9.52
C ILE A 178 -7.35 15.95 8.88
N GLY A 179 -7.71 15.60 7.65
CA GLY A 179 -8.84 16.16 6.91
C GLY A 179 -10.18 15.92 7.58
N SER A 180 -11.18 16.68 7.16
CA SER A 180 -12.54 16.66 7.71
C SER A 180 -13.31 15.37 7.39
N GLN A 181 -13.06 14.75 6.24
CA GLN A 181 -13.74 13.51 5.83
C GLN A 181 -13.23 12.31 6.62
N VAL A 182 -14.13 11.40 7.02
CA VAL A 182 -13.73 10.06 7.51
C VAL A 182 -13.54 9.16 6.29
N CYS A 183 -12.33 8.66 6.09
CA CYS A 183 -11.98 7.78 4.98
C CYS A 183 -12.36 6.32 5.26
N SER A 184 -12.36 5.49 4.22
CA SER A 184 -12.59 4.05 4.33
C SER A 184 -11.26 3.28 4.38
N ALA A 185 -11.24 2.16 5.10
CA ALA A 185 -10.09 1.23 5.06
C ALA A 185 -9.86 0.72 3.63
N GLY A 186 -8.59 0.67 3.21
CA GLY A 186 -8.18 0.32 1.87
C GLY A 186 -8.31 1.45 0.83
N GLN A 187 -8.76 2.64 1.22
CA GLN A 187 -8.78 3.79 0.32
C GLN A 187 -7.34 4.26 0.05
N VAL A 188 -7.05 4.61 -1.20
CA VAL A 188 -5.79 5.27 -1.58
C VAL A 188 -6.11 6.73 -1.87
N ILE A 189 -5.54 7.64 -1.09
CA ILE A 189 -5.78 9.08 -1.18
C ILE A 189 -4.50 9.84 -1.49
N GLN A 190 -4.63 11.01 -2.11
CA GLN A 190 -3.51 11.92 -2.30
C GLN A 190 -3.43 12.87 -1.12
N VAL A 191 -2.24 12.98 -0.53
CA VAL A 191 -2.02 13.81 0.66
C VAL A 191 -0.85 14.76 0.46
N LYS A 192 -0.99 15.92 1.10
CA LYS A 192 0.08 16.87 1.33
C LYS A 192 0.66 16.67 2.73
N VAL A 193 1.98 16.59 2.81
CA VAL A 193 2.73 16.53 4.06
C VAL A 193 2.85 17.92 4.68
N LEU A 194 2.61 18.00 6.00
CA LEU A 194 2.64 19.23 6.79
C LEU A 194 3.79 19.22 7.81
N GLY A 195 4.13 18.05 8.34
CA GLY A 195 5.19 17.85 9.34
C GLY A 195 5.29 16.40 9.78
N VAL A 196 6.05 16.15 10.84
CA VAL A 196 6.26 14.79 11.39
C VAL A 196 6.49 14.82 12.91
N LEU A 197 6.07 13.75 13.58
CA LEU A 197 6.32 13.49 15.01
C LEU A 197 7.20 12.25 15.19
N ALA A 198 8.20 12.33 16.06
CA ALA A 198 9.15 11.25 16.34
C ALA A 198 8.68 10.42 17.55
N LEU A 199 7.86 9.40 17.34
CA LEU A 199 7.47 8.47 18.40
C LEU A 199 8.60 7.45 18.64
N ILE A 200 8.82 7.11 19.89
CA ILE A 200 9.62 5.95 20.30
C ILE A 200 8.63 4.92 20.85
N ASP A 201 8.28 3.94 20.02
CA ASP A 201 7.25 2.96 20.32
C ASP A 201 7.89 1.67 20.83
N GLU A 202 7.76 1.37 22.13
CA GLU A 202 8.37 0.18 22.76
C GLU A 202 9.90 0.01 22.52
N GLY A 203 10.62 1.09 22.21
CA GLY A 203 12.05 1.10 21.95
C GLY A 203 12.44 1.13 20.48
N GLU A 204 11.46 1.23 19.58
CA GLU A 204 11.63 1.34 18.14
C GLU A 204 11.32 2.77 17.67
N THR A 205 12.00 3.21 16.61
CA THR A 205 11.68 4.43 15.87
C THR A 205 10.38 4.20 15.12
N ASP A 206 9.44 5.13 15.30
CA ASP A 206 8.12 5.06 14.71
C ASP A 206 7.69 6.48 14.29
N TRP A 207 7.98 6.86 13.04
CA TRP A 207 7.70 8.21 12.57
C TRP A 207 6.22 8.39 12.19
N LYS A 208 5.59 9.42 12.75
CA LYS A 208 4.18 9.76 12.44
C LYS A 208 4.12 11.01 11.55
N ILE A 209 3.96 10.81 10.25
CA ILE A 209 3.78 11.90 9.29
C ILE A 209 2.41 12.55 9.52
N ILE A 210 2.37 13.89 9.57
CA ILE A 210 1.14 14.66 9.61
C ILE A 210 0.84 15.15 8.21
N ALA A 211 -0.33 14.77 7.68
CA ALA A 211 -0.72 15.08 6.32
C ALA A 211 -2.19 15.46 6.21
N ILE A 212 -2.57 16.11 5.10
CA ILE A 212 -3.96 16.43 4.77
C ILE A 212 -4.29 15.95 3.36
N ASN A 213 -5.46 15.34 3.20
CA ASN A 213 -5.99 14.97 1.90
C ASN A 213 -6.13 16.21 0.99
N THR A 214 -5.62 16.14 -0.24
CA THR A 214 -5.66 17.26 -1.20
C THR A 214 -7.08 17.66 -1.60
N SER A 215 -8.05 16.75 -1.46
CA SER A 215 -9.46 17.02 -1.71
C SER A 215 -10.18 17.67 -0.52
N ASP A 216 -9.51 17.85 0.62
CA ASP A 216 -10.11 18.52 1.77
C ASP A 216 -10.29 20.03 1.52
N PRO A 217 -11.43 20.64 1.91
CA PRO A 217 -11.66 22.07 1.72
C PRO A 217 -10.63 22.99 2.37
N ASP A 218 -9.93 22.54 3.42
CA ASP A 218 -8.87 23.31 4.08
C ASP A 218 -7.47 23.00 3.54
N ALA A 219 -7.30 22.02 2.66
CA ALA A 219 -5.98 21.65 2.11
C ALA A 219 -5.23 22.84 1.48
N PRO A 220 -5.87 23.80 0.76
CA PRO A 220 -5.16 24.97 0.25
C PRO A 220 -4.59 25.90 1.35
N LYS A 221 -5.14 25.86 2.57
CA LYS A 221 -4.76 26.72 3.69
C LYS A 221 -3.68 26.11 4.58
N LEU A 222 -3.51 24.79 4.55
CA LEU A 222 -2.54 24.08 5.39
C LEU A 222 -1.34 23.67 4.55
N ASN A 223 -0.21 24.37 4.71
CA ASN A 223 1.01 24.13 3.93
C ASN A 223 2.20 23.75 4.81
N SER A 224 2.06 23.92 6.13
CA SER A 224 3.06 23.64 7.14
C SER A 224 2.39 23.15 8.44
N ILE A 225 3.19 22.60 9.34
CA ILE A 225 2.75 22.21 10.67
C ILE A 225 2.26 23.41 11.51
N GLU A 226 2.75 24.62 11.23
CA GLU A 226 2.32 25.83 11.93
C GLU A 226 0.90 26.24 11.54
N ASP A 227 0.53 26.06 10.27
CA ASP A 227 -0.84 26.32 9.83
C ASP A 227 -1.84 25.42 10.57
N VAL A 228 -1.44 24.19 10.93
CA VAL A 228 -2.26 23.30 11.78
C VAL A 228 -2.42 23.87 13.18
N ARG A 229 -1.34 24.36 13.81
CA ARG A 229 -1.40 24.97 15.15
C ARG A 229 -2.35 26.15 15.20
N VAL A 230 -2.29 27.01 14.18
CA VAL A 230 -3.11 28.22 14.09
C VAL A 230 -4.57 27.89 13.75
N SER A 231 -4.81 27.05 12.74
CA SER A 231 -6.17 26.77 12.26
C SER A 231 -6.94 25.77 13.11
N ARG A 232 -6.24 24.87 13.81
CA ARG A 232 -6.82 23.77 14.59
C ARG A 232 -6.15 23.65 15.97
N PRO A 233 -6.33 24.64 16.85
CA PRO A 233 -5.70 24.65 18.17
C PRO A 233 -6.03 23.39 18.99
N GLY A 234 -5.01 22.79 19.60
CA GLY A 234 -5.16 21.57 20.41
C GLY A 234 -5.09 20.26 19.64
N GLN A 235 -5.14 20.29 18.30
CA GLN A 235 -5.13 19.05 17.50
C GLN A 235 -3.78 18.32 17.61
N LEU A 236 -2.67 19.04 17.51
CA LEU A 236 -1.32 18.46 17.60
C LEU A 236 -1.01 17.97 19.02
N GLU A 237 -1.46 18.71 20.04
CA GLU A 237 -1.35 18.33 21.44
C GLU A 237 -2.14 17.05 21.72
N ALA A 238 -3.33 16.90 21.13
CA ALA A 238 -4.12 15.68 21.20
C ALA A 238 -3.41 14.49 20.53
N THR A 239 -2.65 14.70 19.44
CA THR A 239 -1.80 13.66 18.84
C THR A 239 -0.74 13.15 19.77
N VAL A 240 -0.01 14.06 20.39
CA VAL A 240 1.05 13.71 21.34
C VAL A 240 0.45 12.99 22.55
N ASP A 241 -0.68 13.46 23.07
CA ASP A 241 -1.41 12.81 24.16
C ASP A 241 -1.89 11.40 23.80
N TRP A 242 -2.48 11.23 22.62
CA TRP A 242 -2.98 9.95 22.14
C TRP A 242 -1.86 8.92 22.01
N PHE A 243 -0.79 9.24 21.27
CA PHE A 243 0.32 8.29 21.06
C PHE A 243 1.09 7.99 22.34
N ARG A 244 1.12 8.92 23.31
CA ARG A 244 1.69 8.66 24.64
C ARG A 244 0.93 7.58 25.39
N LYS A 245 -0.42 7.60 25.31
CA LYS A 245 -1.30 6.88 26.23
C LYS A 245 -2.04 5.69 25.64
N TYR A 246 -2.10 5.54 24.31
CA TYR A 246 -3.01 4.57 23.67
C TYR A 246 -2.79 3.11 24.08
N LYS A 247 -1.58 2.75 24.52
CA LYS A 247 -1.23 1.39 25.01
C LYS A 247 -1.28 1.22 26.53
N ILE A 248 -1.55 2.27 27.30
CA ILE A 248 -1.72 2.15 28.76
C ILE A 248 -2.83 1.14 29.12
N PRO A 249 -4.01 1.12 28.46
CA PRO A 249 -5.03 0.12 28.74
C PRO A 249 -4.59 -1.31 28.43
N ASP A 250 -3.59 -1.50 27.57
CA ASP A 250 -2.98 -2.81 27.27
C ASP A 250 -1.92 -3.22 28.31
N GLY A 251 -1.76 -2.44 29.40
CA GLY A 251 -0.77 -2.66 30.46
C GLY A 251 0.66 -2.28 30.05
N LYS A 252 0.83 -1.44 29.02
CA LYS A 252 2.13 -0.92 28.59
C LYS A 252 2.42 0.44 29.24
N PRO A 253 3.71 0.80 29.40
CA PRO A 253 4.08 2.14 29.86
C PRO A 253 3.69 3.21 28.83
N GLU A 254 3.77 4.48 29.24
CA GLU A 254 3.68 5.59 28.31
C GLU A 254 4.79 5.53 27.26
N ASN A 255 4.43 5.79 26.01
CA ASN A 255 5.41 5.95 24.95
C ASN A 255 6.19 7.26 25.11
N LYS A 256 7.39 7.28 24.54
CA LYS A 256 8.29 8.42 24.56
C LYS A 256 8.37 9.06 23.18
N PHE A 257 8.94 10.25 23.10
CA PHE A 257 9.15 10.96 21.86
C PHE A 257 10.56 11.52 21.83
N ALA A 258 11.20 11.50 20.67
CA ALA A 258 12.35 12.37 20.46
C ALA A 258 11.91 13.84 20.38
N PHE A 259 12.86 14.77 20.40
CA PHE A 259 12.61 16.22 20.36
C PHE A 259 11.58 16.72 21.40
N ASN A 260 11.47 16.04 22.55
CA ASN A 260 10.47 16.33 23.58
C ASN A 260 9.01 16.35 23.07
N GLY A 261 8.69 15.55 22.04
CA GLY A 261 7.35 15.50 21.45
C GLY A 261 7.01 16.70 20.57
N GLN A 262 8.00 17.50 20.17
CA GLN A 262 7.81 18.57 19.21
C GLN A 262 7.70 18.01 17.79
N PHE A 263 6.75 18.56 17.03
CA PHE A 263 6.64 18.28 15.60
C PHE A 263 7.74 18.99 14.84
N LYS A 264 8.36 18.27 13.90
CA LYS A 264 9.26 18.83 12.90
C LYS A 264 8.45 19.30 11.69
N ASP A 265 9.03 20.23 10.94
CA ASP A 265 8.39 20.86 9.79
C ASP A 265 8.27 19.92 8.58
N LYS A 266 7.65 20.45 7.52
CA LYS A 266 7.42 19.75 6.26
C LYS A 266 8.72 19.28 5.60
N ASP A 267 9.77 20.09 5.62
CA ASP A 267 11.04 19.75 4.96
C ASP A 267 11.71 18.58 5.67
N PHE A 268 11.74 18.61 7.00
CA PHE A 268 12.23 17.48 7.79
C PHE A 268 11.41 16.21 7.53
N ALA A 269 10.07 16.32 7.49
CA ALA A 269 9.19 15.21 7.19
C ALA A 269 9.47 14.60 5.80
N ILE A 270 9.72 15.44 4.79
CA ILE A 270 10.08 14.98 3.44
C ILE A 270 11.42 14.24 3.45
N GLU A 271 12.41 14.66 4.24
CA GLU A 271 13.68 13.94 4.37
C GLU A 271 13.51 12.58 5.06
N VAL A 272 12.65 12.47 6.09
CA VAL A 272 12.29 11.19 6.72
C VAL A 272 11.66 10.25 5.67
N ILE A 273 10.69 10.75 4.88
CA ILE A 273 10.03 9.97 3.83
C ILE A 273 11.02 9.52 2.76
N LYS A 274 11.94 10.39 2.32
CA LYS A 274 12.98 10.02 1.35
C LYS A 274 13.91 8.95 1.90
N SER A 275 14.30 9.04 3.17
CA SER A 275 15.18 8.06 3.81
C SER A 275 14.52 6.68 3.87
N THR A 276 13.28 6.61 4.37
CA THR A 276 12.51 5.37 4.44
C THR A 276 12.17 4.81 3.05
N HIS A 277 11.95 5.66 2.04
CA HIS A 277 11.83 5.23 0.66
C HIS A 277 13.13 4.62 0.11
N ASN A 278 14.28 5.17 0.47
CA ASN A 278 15.58 4.62 0.08
C ASN A 278 15.86 3.28 0.77
N TYR A 279 15.49 3.12 2.04
CA TYR A 279 15.56 1.83 2.72
C TYR A 279 14.64 0.79 2.06
N TRP A 280 13.41 1.17 1.72
CA TRP A 280 12.52 0.32 0.94
C TRP A 280 13.10 -0.05 -0.43
N LYS A 281 13.74 0.89 -1.15
CA LYS A 281 14.46 0.59 -2.40
C LYS A 281 15.55 -0.45 -2.17
N ALA A 282 16.41 -0.25 -1.18
CA ALA A 282 17.47 -1.20 -0.85
C ALA A 282 16.88 -2.59 -0.54
N LEU A 283 15.74 -2.62 0.14
CA LEU A 283 15.03 -3.82 0.51
C LEU A 283 14.41 -4.56 -0.70
N ILE A 284 13.69 -3.88 -1.60
CA ILE A 284 13.13 -4.50 -2.82
C ILE A 284 14.24 -5.00 -3.78
N TYR A 285 15.39 -4.33 -3.80
CA TYR A 285 16.55 -4.72 -4.60
C TYR A 285 17.45 -5.74 -3.90
N LYS A 286 17.04 -6.29 -2.73
CA LYS A 286 17.75 -7.30 -1.94
C LYS A 286 19.16 -6.90 -1.51
N GLN A 287 19.37 -5.59 -1.29
CA GLN A 287 20.63 -5.04 -0.83
C GLN A 287 20.76 -5.06 0.70
N THR A 288 19.68 -5.40 1.42
CA THR A 288 19.62 -5.52 2.89
C THR A 288 19.03 -6.87 3.32
N LYS A 289 19.33 -7.28 4.56
CA LYS A 289 18.74 -8.50 5.15
C LYS A 289 17.24 -8.24 5.40
N CYS A 290 16.40 -9.02 4.73
CA CYS A 290 14.97 -8.74 4.57
C CYS A 290 14.07 -9.32 5.69
N GLY A 291 14.61 -10.11 6.61
CA GLY A 291 13.80 -10.79 7.63
C GLY A 291 12.63 -11.56 7.01
N GLU A 292 11.41 -11.34 7.54
CA GLU A 292 10.17 -12.01 7.13
C GLU A 292 9.33 -11.22 6.11
N ILE A 293 9.79 -10.07 5.61
CA ILE A 293 8.98 -9.23 4.71
C ILE A 293 8.83 -9.90 3.33
N MET A 294 7.61 -9.90 2.79
CA MET A 294 7.25 -10.62 1.57
C MET A 294 7.26 -9.72 0.32
N TRP A 295 8.16 -10.02 -0.63
CA TRP A 295 8.40 -9.25 -1.88
C TRP A 295 7.78 -9.87 -3.13
N LEU A 296 6.60 -10.47 -3.07
CA LEU A 296 5.98 -11.03 -4.28
C LEU A 296 5.58 -9.90 -5.24
N LEU A 297 6.58 -9.37 -5.93
CA LEU A 297 6.48 -8.57 -7.13
C LEU A 297 5.83 -9.45 -8.18
N ASN A 298 4.95 -8.85 -8.95
CA ASN A 298 4.22 -9.49 -10.04
C ASN A 298 5.16 -9.78 -11.23
N THR A 299 6.23 -10.55 -10.99
CA THR A 299 7.13 -11.06 -12.03
C THR A 299 6.42 -12.23 -12.71
N GLU A 300 6.35 -12.16 -14.04
CA GLU A 300 5.63 -13.03 -14.97
C GLU A 300 6.06 -14.51 -14.94
N ASN A 301 5.98 -15.21 -13.81
CA ASN A 301 6.13 -16.67 -13.80
C ASN A 301 5.41 -17.35 -12.61
N PRO A 302 4.10 -17.64 -12.72
CA PRO A 302 3.32 -18.34 -11.69
C PRO A 302 3.82 -19.77 -11.40
N CYS A 303 4.54 -20.37 -12.34
CA CYS A 303 4.93 -21.79 -12.29
C CYS A 303 6.00 -22.10 -11.24
N HIS A 304 6.85 -21.12 -10.89
CA HIS A 304 7.94 -21.36 -9.93
C HIS A 304 7.46 -21.40 -8.46
N PHE A 305 6.32 -20.77 -8.16
CA PHE A 305 5.79 -20.71 -6.79
C PHE A 305 4.80 -21.83 -6.46
N LEU A 306 4.01 -22.31 -7.43
CA LEU A 306 3.12 -23.46 -7.21
C LEU A 306 3.92 -24.71 -6.76
N LEU A 307 5.12 -24.89 -7.31
CA LEU A 307 6.01 -26.00 -6.96
C LEU A 307 6.63 -25.87 -5.55
N LYS A 308 6.92 -24.65 -5.08
CA LYS A 308 7.42 -24.43 -3.71
C LYS A 308 6.32 -24.55 -2.66
N TRP A 309 5.08 -24.16 -2.99
CA TRP A 309 3.95 -24.24 -2.06
C TRP A 309 3.41 -25.68 -1.93
N ILE A 310 3.39 -26.46 -3.02
CA ILE A 310 2.97 -27.87 -2.99
C ILE A 310 3.96 -28.75 -2.21
N ASN A 311 5.26 -28.44 -2.22
CA ASN A 311 6.28 -29.34 -1.68
C ASN A 311 6.71 -29.08 -0.23
N GLY A 312 6.14 -28.11 0.49
CA GLY A 312 6.20 -28.05 1.96
C GLY A 312 7.56 -28.29 2.63
N THR A 313 8.67 -27.79 2.09
CA THR A 313 10.01 -27.99 2.69
C THR A 313 10.59 -26.69 3.24
N SER A 314 10.88 -26.71 4.54
CA SER A 314 11.80 -25.83 5.26
C SER A 314 13.18 -25.80 4.59
N CYS A 315 13.86 -24.64 4.65
CA CYS A 315 15.27 -24.51 4.26
C CYS A 315 16.14 -25.60 4.88
N PRO A 316 17.14 -26.11 4.13
CA PRO A 316 18.50 -25.80 4.58
C PRO A 316 19.55 -25.59 3.45
N SER A 317 20.52 -24.74 3.81
CA SER A 317 21.96 -24.68 3.44
C SER A 317 22.46 -25.20 2.08
N ASP A 318 23.17 -24.31 1.40
CA ASP A 318 24.39 -24.51 0.59
C ASP A 318 24.51 -25.81 -0.22
N HIS A 319 24.03 -25.79 -1.46
CA HIS A 319 24.73 -26.39 -2.60
C HIS A 319 24.30 -25.68 -3.90
N ILE A 320 25.28 -25.12 -4.62
CA ILE A 320 25.08 -24.55 -5.96
C ILE A 320 24.80 -25.70 -6.93
N ILE A 321 23.56 -25.81 -7.42
CA ILE A 321 23.22 -26.66 -8.57
C ILE A 321 23.33 -25.78 -9.83
N LYS A 322 24.39 -26.01 -10.63
CA LYS A 322 24.47 -25.47 -12.00
C LYS A 322 23.49 -26.25 -12.89
N ILE A 323 22.48 -25.58 -13.43
CA ILE A 323 21.66 -26.11 -14.52
C ILE A 323 22.19 -25.53 -15.83
N SER A 324 22.74 -26.39 -16.68
CA SER A 324 23.13 -26.04 -18.05
C SER A 324 21.92 -26.21 -18.96
N VAL A 325 21.48 -25.14 -19.61
CA VAL A 325 20.39 -25.17 -20.60
C VAL A 325 21.01 -25.40 -21.97
N GLY A 326 20.91 -26.61 -22.50
CA GLY A 326 21.31 -26.91 -23.88
C GLY A 326 20.19 -26.55 -24.86
N VAL A 327 20.46 -25.61 -25.76
CA VAL A 327 19.59 -25.33 -26.92
C VAL A 327 20.12 -26.17 -28.08
N SER A 328 19.35 -27.15 -28.56
CA SER A 328 19.66 -27.85 -29.81
C SER A 328 18.77 -27.30 -30.92
N ALA A 329 19.39 -26.67 -31.92
CA ALA A 329 18.75 -26.26 -33.16
C ALA A 329 18.98 -27.34 -34.21
N GLU A 330 17.92 -28.02 -34.65
CA GLU A 330 18.02 -29.00 -35.74
C GLU A 330 17.80 -28.32 -37.09
N ILE A 331 18.87 -28.26 -37.89
CA ILE A 331 18.84 -27.94 -39.32
C ILE A 331 18.50 -29.23 -40.06
N GLN A 332 17.29 -29.35 -40.61
CA GLN A 332 16.97 -30.41 -41.57
C GLN A 332 17.14 -29.91 -43.01
N THR A 333 18.09 -30.51 -43.70
CA THR A 333 18.18 -30.49 -45.17
C THR A 333 17.57 -31.78 -45.71
N ARG A 334 16.64 -31.70 -46.68
CA ARG A 334 16.46 -32.74 -47.71
C ARG A 334 15.75 -32.22 -48.96
N ARG A 335 16.26 -32.67 -50.12
CA ARG A 335 15.89 -32.30 -51.49
C ARG A 335 14.73 -33.15 -52.06
N HIS A 336 13.88 -32.49 -52.86
CA HIS A 336 13.13 -32.91 -54.09
C HIS A 336 12.12 -34.07 -53.97
N SER A 337 10.86 -33.96 -54.42
CA SER A 337 10.45 -33.75 -55.82
C SER A 337 8.93 -33.48 -56.03
N ARG A 338 8.60 -32.99 -57.23
CA ARG A 338 7.36 -32.49 -57.89
C ARG A 338 5.99 -33.15 -57.55
N LYS A 339 4.94 -32.33 -57.40
CA LYS A 339 3.84 -32.01 -58.36
C LYS A 339 2.67 -31.26 -57.67
N ARG A 340 2.06 -30.28 -58.36
CA ARG A 340 0.79 -29.54 -58.05
C ARG A 340 -0.30 -30.02 -59.04
N PRO A 341 -1.58 -29.53 -59.04
CA PRO A 341 -2.36 -28.77 -58.04
C PRO A 341 -3.81 -29.33 -57.83
N ALA A 342 -4.60 -28.78 -56.88
CA ALA A 342 -5.96 -28.22 -57.12
C ALA A 342 -6.72 -27.89 -55.81
N PHE A 343 -7.66 -26.94 -55.96
CA PHE A 343 -8.54 -26.24 -55.02
C PHE A 343 -9.47 -27.10 -54.13
N PHE A 344 -9.80 -26.61 -52.92
CA PHE A 344 -11.17 -26.16 -52.53
C PHE A 344 -11.22 -25.49 -51.14
N GLN A 345 -12.17 -24.56 -51.01
CA GLN A 345 -12.52 -23.68 -49.89
C GLN A 345 -13.50 -24.38 -48.91
N THR A 346 -13.41 -24.13 -47.59
CA THR A 346 -14.49 -23.74 -46.64
C THR A 346 -14.12 -24.03 -45.16
N GLN A 347 -14.63 -23.16 -44.26
CA GLN A 347 -14.37 -23.04 -42.81
C GLN A 347 -15.29 -23.95 -41.94
N PRO A 348 -15.41 -23.77 -40.59
CA PRO A 348 -14.50 -24.20 -39.53
C PRO A 348 -15.21 -25.19 -38.55
N THR A 349 -14.46 -26.05 -37.84
CA THR A 349 -15.01 -26.76 -36.67
C THR A 349 -14.09 -26.64 -35.46
N VAL A 350 -14.67 -26.13 -34.38
CA VAL A 350 -14.06 -25.90 -33.07
C VAL A 350 -13.93 -27.24 -32.35
N TRP A 351 -12.70 -27.73 -32.15
CA TRP A 351 -12.43 -28.84 -31.25
C TRP A 351 -11.85 -28.30 -29.95
N SER A 352 -12.65 -28.36 -28.88
CA SER A 352 -12.18 -28.15 -27.51
C SER A 352 -11.21 -29.27 -27.15
N SER A 353 -9.92 -28.95 -27.06
CA SER A 353 -8.91 -29.91 -26.60
C SER A 353 -8.69 -29.74 -25.10
N VAL A 354 -9.24 -30.68 -24.32
CA VAL A 354 -8.87 -30.89 -22.92
C VAL A 354 -7.48 -31.52 -22.91
N LEU A 355 -6.47 -30.81 -22.43
CA LEU A 355 -5.12 -31.34 -22.25
C LEU A 355 -5.09 -32.17 -20.95
N VAL A 356 -5.29 -33.48 -21.07
CA VAL A 356 -5.04 -34.43 -19.97
C VAL A 356 -3.56 -34.83 -20.01
N LEU A 357 -2.76 -34.27 -19.10
CA LEU A 357 -1.35 -34.63 -18.96
C LEU A 357 -1.22 -35.98 -18.21
N HIS A 358 -0.91 -37.05 -18.92
CA HIS A 358 -0.50 -38.33 -18.31
C HIS A 358 1.01 -38.28 -17.99
N LEU A 359 1.35 -38.17 -16.71
CA LEU A 359 2.71 -38.39 -16.21
C LEU A 359 3.03 -39.88 -16.22
N ARG A 360 3.93 -40.31 -17.11
CA ARG A 360 4.47 -41.67 -17.15
C ARG A 360 5.87 -41.66 -16.54
N ILE A 361 5.99 -42.11 -15.29
CA ILE A 361 7.28 -42.32 -14.63
C ILE A 361 7.93 -43.56 -15.26
N ARG A 362 9.12 -43.40 -15.87
CA ARG A 362 9.99 -44.52 -16.22
C ARG A 362 11.15 -44.55 -15.23
N ASN A 363 11.21 -45.60 -14.42
CA ASN A 363 12.39 -45.94 -13.63
C ASN A 363 13.43 -46.59 -14.55
N THR A 364 14.60 -46.00 -14.66
CA THR A 364 15.80 -46.66 -15.22
C THR A 364 16.73 -47.03 -14.05
N PRO A 365 17.10 -48.31 -13.88
CA PRO A 365 18.07 -48.70 -12.86
C PRO A 365 19.49 -48.33 -13.29
N VAL A 366 20.29 -47.83 -12.34
CA VAL A 366 21.71 -47.54 -12.50
C VAL A 366 22.49 -48.82 -12.22
N HIS A 367 23.27 -49.29 -13.20
CA HIS A 367 24.26 -50.36 -13.01
C HIS A 367 25.56 -49.76 -12.47
N SER A 368 26.03 -50.27 -11.33
CA SER A 368 27.38 -50.07 -10.82
C SER A 368 28.29 -51.19 -11.33
N GLY A 369 29.31 -50.85 -12.12
CA GLY A 369 30.42 -51.74 -12.45
C GLY A 369 31.73 -51.03 -12.13
N ALA A 370 32.50 -51.57 -11.19
CA ALA A 370 33.90 -51.24 -10.97
C ALA A 370 34.68 -52.55 -11.16
N GLU A 371 35.52 -52.57 -12.18
CA GLU A 371 36.50 -53.62 -12.49
C GLU A 371 37.72 -53.49 -11.56
N GLU A 372 38.13 -54.60 -10.96
CA GLU A 372 39.49 -54.81 -10.45
C GLU A 372 40.36 -55.34 -11.59
N HIS A 373 41.59 -54.84 -11.70
CA HIS A 373 42.69 -55.63 -12.25
C HIS A 373 44.04 -55.25 -11.62
N SER A 374 44.70 -56.31 -11.13
CA SER A 374 46.12 -56.54 -10.80
C SER A 374 46.76 -55.76 -9.66
#